data_AF-A0A851DB36-F1
#
_entry.id   AF-A0A851DB36-F1
#
_cell.length_a   1.000
_cell.length_b   1.000
_cell.length_c   1.000
_cell.angle_alpha   90.00
_cell.angle_beta   90.00
_cell.angle_gamma   90.00
#
_symmetry.space_group_name_H-M   'P 1'
#
loop_
_entity.id
_entity.type
_entity.pdbx_description
1 polymer ?
#
loop_
_entity_poly.entity_id
_entity_poly.type
_entity_poly.pdbx_seq_one_letter_code
_entity_poly.pdbx_strand_id
1 'polypeptide(L)'
;PGWLRRLCGRLLSQRLLRPGGVQAVVRGVMEGAGGGAGAEAAAVDWRKCDAVAKILAACPQQCLSLEDYYGRVCPQILDLLHIQDKLTARQFQRVATTALLTMAKEHPQLAEKHLLQPLLAPLLRCCET
;
A
#
# COMPACT_ATOMS: atom_id res chain seq x y z
N PRO A 1 13.65 -11.18 -19.02
CA PRO A 1 14.95 -11.70 -18.50
C PRO A 1 15.06 -11.56 -16.97
N GLY A 2 15.67 -12.53 -16.28
CA GLY A 2 15.75 -12.53 -14.80
C GLY A 2 16.55 -11.35 -14.21
N TRP A 3 17.59 -10.87 -14.92
CA TRP A 3 18.36 -9.70 -14.49
C TRP A 3 17.52 -8.42 -14.46
N LEU A 4 16.65 -8.21 -15.45
CA LEU A 4 15.79 -7.04 -15.52
C LEU A 4 14.77 -7.03 -14.38
N ARG A 5 14.15 -8.19 -14.10
CA ARG A 5 13.21 -8.33 -12.97
C ARG A 5 13.88 -7.96 -11.64
N ARG A 6 15.12 -8.41 -11.41
CA ARG A 6 15.89 -8.08 -10.20
C ARG A 6 16.21 -6.59 -10.11
N LEU A 7 16.59 -5.96 -11.22
CA LEU A 7 16.87 -4.53 -11.26
C LEU A 7 15.62 -3.70 -10.98
N CYS A 8 14.51 -4.00 -11.67
CA CYS A 8 13.23 -3.32 -11.47
C CYS A 8 12.72 -3.50 -10.04
N GLY A 9 12.81 -4.72 -9.48
CA GLY A 9 12.45 -4.99 -8.08
C GLY A 9 13.26 -4.11 -7.12
N ARG A 10 14.58 -4.03 -7.30
CA ARG A 10 15.45 -3.16 -6.48
C ARG A 10 15.06 -1.69 -6.56
N LEU A 11 14.83 -1.17 -7.77
CA LEU A 11 14.43 0.23 -7.99
C LEU A 11 13.06 0.53 -7.37
N LEU A 12 12.10 -0.39 -7.51
CA LEU A 12 10.78 -0.27 -6.91
C LEU A 12 10.87 -0.25 -5.37
N SER A 13 11.62 -1.17 -4.76
CA SER A 13 11.82 -1.20 -3.31
C SER A 13 12.50 0.08 -2.80
N GLN A 14 13.51 0.60 -3.51
CA GLN A 14 14.13 1.87 -3.18
C GLN A 14 13.15 3.05 -3.22
N ARG A 15 12.13 3.00 -4.10
CA ARG A 15 11.09 4.03 -4.15
C ARG A 15 10.08 3.86 -3.03
N LEU A 16 9.55 2.65 -2.83
CA LEU A 16 8.57 2.34 -1.78
C LEU A 16 9.04 2.77 -0.39
N LEU A 17 10.32 2.55 -0.09
CA LEU A 17 10.89 2.81 1.21
C LEU A 17 11.14 4.30 1.50
N ARG A 18 11.12 5.19 0.49
CA ARG A 18 11.26 6.63 0.72
C ARG A 18 9.96 7.22 1.29
N PRO A 19 10.02 8.35 2.03
CA PRO A 19 8.81 9.09 2.40
C PRO A 19 7.97 9.43 1.16
N GLY A 20 6.65 9.17 1.23
CA GLY A 20 5.72 9.33 0.10
C GLY A 20 5.90 8.31 -1.03
N GLY A 21 6.78 7.32 -0.88
CA GLY A 21 7.10 6.30 -1.86
C GLY A 21 5.91 5.41 -2.21
N VAL A 22 5.13 5.02 -1.21
CA VAL A 22 3.90 4.22 -1.41
C VAL A 22 2.92 4.98 -2.30
N GLN A 23 2.62 6.24 -1.96
CA GLN A 23 1.71 7.08 -2.74
C GLN A 23 2.20 7.25 -4.17
N ALA A 24 3.51 7.48 -4.39
CA ALA A 24 4.09 7.62 -5.71
C ALA A 24 3.94 6.35 -6.57
N VAL A 25 4.13 5.17 -5.96
CA VAL A 25 3.94 3.89 -6.66
C VAL A 25 2.47 3.64 -7.00
N VAL A 26 1.57 3.86 -6.04
CA VAL A 26 0.11 3.74 -6.27
C VAL A 26 -0.31 4.65 -7.40
N ARG A 27 0.07 5.94 -7.33
CA ARG A 27 -0.22 6.93 -8.37
C ARG A 27 0.31 6.49 -9.73
N GLY A 28 1.58 6.10 -9.81
CA GLY A 28 2.20 5.67 -11.07
C GLY A 28 1.52 4.48 -11.72
N VAL A 29 1.02 3.52 -10.95
CA VAL A 29 0.29 2.36 -11.48
C VAL A 29 -1.14 2.72 -11.90
N MET A 30 -1.79 3.60 -11.14
CA MET A 30 -3.16 4.03 -11.45
C MET A 30 -3.20 4.94 -12.68
N GLU A 31 -2.32 5.94 -12.75
CA GLU A 31 -2.27 6.95 -13.82
C GLU A 31 -1.55 6.46 -15.09
N GLY A 32 -0.59 5.54 -14.98
CA GLY A 32 0.27 5.10 -16.09
C GLY A 32 -0.38 4.15 -17.10
N ALA A 33 -1.64 3.75 -16.89
CA ALA A 33 -2.33 2.79 -17.73
C ALA A 33 -3.63 3.40 -18.25
N GLY A 34 -3.53 3.96 -19.46
CA GLY A 34 -4.54 4.59 -20.31
C GLY A 34 -6.00 4.51 -19.84
N GLY A 35 -6.60 5.68 -19.64
CA GLY A 35 -8.00 5.86 -19.24
C GLY A 35 -8.97 5.40 -20.33
N GLY A 36 -9.53 4.21 -20.17
CA GLY A 36 -10.81 3.84 -20.78
C GLY A 36 -11.96 4.32 -19.88
N ALA A 37 -13.15 4.49 -20.45
CA ALA A 37 -14.38 4.72 -19.69
C ALA A 37 -15.25 3.46 -19.70
N GLY A 38 -16.02 3.23 -18.63
CA GLY A 38 -17.00 2.13 -18.55
C GLY A 38 -16.59 0.96 -17.64
N ALA A 39 -17.37 -0.12 -17.69
CA ALA A 39 -17.22 -1.27 -16.79
C ALA A 39 -15.86 -1.98 -16.93
N GLU A 40 -15.29 -2.03 -18.13
CA GLU A 40 -13.96 -2.59 -18.36
C GLU A 40 -12.86 -1.75 -17.72
N ALA A 41 -12.99 -0.42 -17.73
CA ALA A 41 -12.04 0.46 -17.05
C ALA A 41 -12.10 0.28 -15.52
N ALA A 42 -13.31 0.17 -14.97
CA ALA A 42 -13.49 -0.14 -13.54
C ALA A 42 -12.97 -1.55 -13.18
N ALA A 43 -13.08 -2.52 -14.09
CA ALA A 43 -12.51 -3.86 -13.95
C ALA A 43 -10.97 -3.84 -13.95
N VAL A 44 -10.38 -3.05 -14.84
CA VAL A 44 -8.93 -2.86 -14.92
C VAL A 44 -8.41 -2.13 -13.67
N ASP A 45 -9.14 -1.13 -13.17
CA ASP A 45 -8.77 -0.38 -11.97
C ASP A 45 -8.72 -1.25 -10.71
N TRP A 46 -9.67 -2.19 -10.51
CA TRP A 46 -9.57 -3.06 -9.34
C TRP A 46 -8.38 -4.01 -9.40
N ARG A 47 -8.04 -4.53 -10.59
CA ARG A 47 -6.89 -5.43 -10.78
C ARG A 47 -5.59 -4.69 -10.52
N LYS A 48 -5.50 -3.42 -10.95
CA LYS A 48 -4.38 -2.54 -10.59
C LYS A 48 -4.28 -2.36 -9.08
N CYS A 49 -5.39 -2.04 -8.41
CA CYS A 49 -5.39 -1.89 -6.95
C CYS A 49 -4.92 -3.16 -6.23
N ASP A 50 -5.43 -4.33 -6.63
CA ASP A 50 -5.03 -5.62 -6.06
C ASP A 50 -3.55 -5.94 -6.31
N ALA A 51 -3.05 -5.66 -7.51
CA ALA A 51 -1.64 -5.85 -7.84
C ALA A 51 -0.73 -4.96 -6.98
N VAL A 52 -1.07 -3.67 -6.83
CA VAL A 52 -0.31 -2.76 -5.97
C VAL A 52 -0.39 -3.19 -4.51
N ALA A 53 -1.58 -3.57 -4.00
CA ALA A 53 -1.72 -4.04 -2.64
C ALA A 53 -0.83 -5.27 -2.35
N LYS A 54 -0.74 -6.22 -3.29
CA LYS A 54 0.17 -7.37 -3.19
C LYS A 54 1.64 -6.96 -3.20
N ILE A 55 2.01 -5.97 -4.01
CA ILE A 55 3.37 -5.40 -4.02
C ILE A 55 3.69 -4.78 -2.65
N LEU A 56 2.74 -4.06 -2.05
CA LEU A 56 2.92 -3.42 -0.74
C LEU A 56 3.02 -4.43 0.39
N ALA A 57 2.25 -5.51 0.35
CA ALA A 57 2.31 -6.58 1.35
C ALA A 57 3.60 -7.42 1.24
N ALA A 58 4.14 -7.58 0.03
CA ALA A 58 5.34 -8.38 -0.19
C ALA A 58 6.63 -7.66 0.26
N CYS A 59 7.18 -8.09 1.39
CA CYS A 59 8.47 -7.59 1.87
C CYS A 59 9.60 -7.89 0.84
N PRO A 60 10.31 -6.87 0.34
CA PRO A 60 11.43 -7.08 -0.58
C PRO A 60 12.57 -7.83 0.08
N GLN A 61 13.19 -8.75 -0.68
CA GLN A 61 14.39 -9.51 -0.26
C GLN A 61 15.57 -8.62 0.14
N GLN A 62 15.59 -7.35 -0.29
CA GLN A 62 16.65 -6.40 0.02
C GLN A 62 16.43 -5.65 1.35
N CYS A 63 15.29 -5.85 2.04
CA CYS A 63 15.06 -5.27 3.35
C CYS A 63 15.87 -6.02 4.42
N LEU A 64 16.39 -5.29 5.40
CA LEU A 64 17.18 -5.85 6.50
C LEU A 64 16.33 -6.75 7.41
N SER A 65 15.08 -6.36 7.64
CA SER A 65 14.11 -7.15 8.37
C SER A 65 12.68 -6.83 7.92
N LEU A 66 11.76 -7.74 8.24
CA LEU A 66 10.33 -7.55 8.02
C LEU A 66 9.76 -6.44 8.91
N GLU A 67 10.26 -6.31 10.15
CA GLU A 67 9.92 -5.23 11.08
C GLU A 67 10.26 -3.85 10.51
N ASP A 68 11.48 -3.68 9.97
CA ASP A 68 11.91 -2.41 9.37
C ASP A 68 11.06 -2.06 8.14
N TYR A 69 10.64 -3.06 7.38
CA TYR A 69 9.75 -2.85 6.24
C TYR A 69 8.38 -2.36 6.70
N TYR A 70 7.75 -3.06 7.65
CA TYR A 70 6.45 -2.68 8.21
C TYR A 70 6.50 -1.28 8.84
N GLY A 71 7.53 -0.98 9.63
CA GLY A 71 7.70 0.34 10.27
C GLY A 71 7.84 1.50 9.29
N ARG A 72 8.28 1.26 8.05
CA ARG A 72 8.41 2.29 7.01
C ARG A 72 7.22 2.38 6.07
N VAL A 73 6.57 1.26 5.78
CA VAL A 73 5.52 1.17 4.77
C VAL A 73 4.13 1.33 5.38
N CYS A 74 3.87 0.76 6.55
CA CYS A 74 2.55 0.80 7.18
C CYS A 74 2.05 2.24 7.48
N PRO A 75 2.87 3.17 8.00
CA PRO A 75 2.42 4.56 8.17
C PRO A 75 1.98 5.19 6.85
N GLN A 76 2.73 4.98 5.77
CA GLN A 76 2.38 5.49 4.45
C GLN A 76 1.11 4.84 3.88
N ILE A 77 0.82 3.59 4.21
CA ILE A 77 -0.44 2.93 3.85
C ILE A 77 -1.61 3.61 4.57
N LEU A 78 -1.46 3.94 5.85
CA LEU A 78 -2.48 4.68 6.60
C LEU A 78 -2.70 6.08 6.03
N ASP A 79 -1.65 6.75 5.55
CA ASP A 79 -1.77 8.05 4.90
C ASP A 79 -2.65 7.99 3.63
N LEU A 80 -2.68 6.86 2.91
CA LEU A 80 -3.56 6.71 1.74
C LEU A 80 -5.04 6.78 2.11
N LEU A 81 -5.42 6.38 3.32
CA LEU A 81 -6.81 6.48 3.80
C LEU A 81 -7.26 7.92 4.00
N HIS A 82 -6.31 8.86 4.16
CA HIS A 82 -6.58 10.27 4.41
C HIS A 82 -6.67 11.11 3.11
N ILE A 83 -6.39 10.52 1.94
CA ILE A 83 -6.46 11.23 0.65
C ILE A 83 -7.92 11.56 0.32
N GLN A 84 -8.21 12.86 0.17
CA GLN A 84 -9.56 13.38 -0.09
C GLN A 84 -9.84 13.71 -1.56
N ASP A 85 -8.87 13.52 -2.46
CA ASP A 85 -9.05 13.80 -3.88
C ASP A 85 -10.19 12.94 -4.47
N LYS A 86 -11.29 13.57 -4.92
CA LYS A 86 -12.52 12.86 -5.29
C LYS A 86 -12.32 11.85 -6.44
N LEU A 87 -11.35 12.08 -7.31
CA LEU A 87 -11.10 11.23 -8.46
C LEU A 87 -10.33 9.96 -8.08
N THR A 88 -9.34 10.10 -7.19
CA THR A 88 -8.42 9.00 -6.87
C THR A 88 -8.63 8.37 -5.49
N ALA A 89 -9.32 9.07 -4.56
CA ALA A 89 -9.48 8.63 -3.17
C ALA A 89 -10.00 7.20 -3.05
N ARG A 90 -10.98 6.81 -3.88
CA ARG A 90 -11.54 5.45 -3.87
C ARG A 90 -10.49 4.38 -4.22
N GLN A 91 -9.60 4.68 -5.16
CA GLN A 91 -8.56 3.75 -5.59
C GLN A 91 -7.47 3.64 -4.52
N PHE A 92 -7.05 4.78 -3.95
CA PHE A 92 -6.12 4.83 -2.82
C PHE A 92 -6.65 4.06 -1.60
N GLN A 93 -7.90 4.30 -1.20
CA GLN A 93 -8.56 3.58 -0.12
C GLN A 93 -8.64 2.08 -0.40
N ARG A 94 -8.95 1.68 -1.64
CA ARG A 94 -9.00 0.27 -2.00
C ARG A 94 -7.64 -0.40 -1.88
N VAL A 95 -6.57 0.24 -2.38
CA VAL A 95 -5.20 -0.26 -2.21
C VAL A 95 -4.85 -0.38 -0.73
N ALA A 96 -5.14 0.66 0.06
CA ALA A 96 -4.82 0.68 1.48
C ALA A 96 -5.52 -0.44 2.25
N THR A 97 -6.84 -0.59 2.08
CA THR A 97 -7.62 -1.62 2.75
C THR A 97 -7.22 -3.03 2.30
N THR A 98 -6.95 -3.25 1.01
CA THR A 98 -6.49 -4.55 0.52
C THR A 98 -5.09 -4.87 1.03
N ALA A 99 -4.16 -3.91 1.04
CA ALA A 99 -2.81 -4.11 1.57
C ALA A 99 -2.86 -4.41 3.08
N LEU A 100 -3.62 -3.63 3.85
CA LEU A 100 -3.82 -3.85 5.29
C LEU A 100 -4.38 -5.25 5.57
N LEU A 101 -5.42 -5.66 4.83
CA LEU A 101 -6.00 -7.00 4.99
C LEU A 101 -4.98 -8.11 4.69
N THR A 102 -4.20 -7.98 3.62
CA THR A 102 -3.18 -8.97 3.25
C THR A 102 -2.06 -9.02 4.31
N MET A 103 -1.53 -7.87 4.71
CA MET A 103 -0.48 -7.77 5.72
C MET A 103 -0.93 -8.31 7.09
N ALA A 104 -2.19 -8.10 7.46
CA ALA A 104 -2.78 -8.64 8.69
C ALA A 104 -2.97 -10.17 8.65
N LYS A 105 -3.26 -10.73 7.48
CA LYS A 105 -3.34 -12.20 7.30
C LYS A 105 -1.95 -12.86 7.32
N GLU A 106 -0.96 -12.23 6.70
CA GLU A 106 0.39 -12.79 6.57
C GLU A 106 1.20 -12.66 7.86
N HIS A 107 1.14 -11.50 8.52
CA HIS A 107 1.94 -11.18 9.70
C HIS A 107 1.10 -10.43 10.75
N PRO A 108 0.21 -11.13 11.47
CA PRO A 108 -0.79 -10.49 12.34
C PRO A 108 -0.18 -9.64 13.45
N GLN A 109 0.90 -10.08 14.10
CA GLN A 109 1.53 -9.33 15.19
C GLN A 109 2.13 -8.00 14.69
N LEU A 110 2.75 -8.01 13.51
CA LEU A 110 3.33 -6.82 12.91
C LEU A 110 2.24 -5.86 12.41
N ALA A 111 1.18 -6.40 11.80
CA ALA A 111 0.04 -5.62 11.36
C ALA A 111 -0.72 -5.00 12.55
N GLU A 112 -0.85 -5.73 13.66
CA GLU A 112 -1.44 -5.18 14.88
C GLU A 112 -0.65 -3.95 15.35
N LYS A 113 0.67 -4.11 15.53
CA LYS A 113 1.56 -3.05 15.99
C LYS A 113 1.61 -1.83 15.05
N HIS A 114 1.74 -2.06 13.74
CA HIS A 114 2.05 -1.01 12.76
C HIS A 114 0.85 -0.49 11.98
N LEU A 115 -0.28 -1.19 11.96
CA LEU A 115 -1.50 -0.78 11.23
C LEU A 115 -2.68 -0.60 12.18
N LEU A 116 -3.04 -1.63 12.95
CA LEU A 116 -4.29 -1.62 13.73
C LEU A 116 -4.20 -0.71 14.95
N GLN A 117 -3.13 -0.81 15.76
CA GLN A 117 -2.95 0.03 16.93
C GLN A 117 -2.94 1.53 16.56
N PRO A 118 -2.16 2.01 15.56
CA PRO A 118 -2.22 3.40 15.13
C PRO A 118 -3.60 3.83 14.62
N LEU A 119 -4.30 2.96 13.87
CA LEU A 119 -5.62 3.25 13.31
C LEU A 119 -6.70 3.35 14.40
N LEU A 120 -6.61 2.52 15.44
CA LEU A 120 -7.58 2.46 16.54
C LEU A 120 -7.24 3.41 17.70
N ALA A 121 -5.99 3.88 17.82
CA ALA A 121 -5.55 4.75 18.92
C ALA A 121 -6.43 6.01 19.12
N PRO A 122 -6.94 6.70 18.08
CA PRO A 122 -7.90 7.79 18.27
C PRO A 122 -9.21 7.33 18.91
N LEU A 123 -9.74 6.16 18.52
CA LEU A 123 -10.99 5.61 19.05
C LEU A 123 -10.84 5.16 20.50
N LEU A 124 -9.73 4.49 20.83
CA LEU A 124 -9.44 4.03 22.19
C LEU A 124 -9.38 5.21 23.18
N ARG A 125 -8.76 6.33 22.79
CA ARG A 125 -8.72 7.57 23.59
C ARG A 125 -10.12 8.15 23.86
N CYS A 126 -11.08 7.92 22.96
CA CYS A 126 -12.47 8.32 23.17
C CYS A 126 -13.25 7.35 24.09
N CYS A 127 -12.73 6.15 24.34
CA CYS A 127 -13.36 5.17 25.24
C CYS A 127 -12.86 5.27 26.68
N GLU A 128 -11.73 5.94 26.91
CA GLU A 128 -11.14 6.16 28.23
C GLU A 128 -11.77 7.36 28.99
N THR A 129 -12.81 7.97 28.43
CA THR A 129 -13.63 9.05 29.02
C THR A 129 -14.95 8.51 29.56
#